data_AF-A0A8T5IMW0-F1
#
_entry.id   AF-A0A8T5IMW0-F1
#
_cell.length_a   1.000
_cell.length_b   1.000
_cell.length_c   1.000
_cell.angle_alpha   90.00
_cell.angle_beta   90.00
_cell.angle_gamma   90.00
#
_symmetry.space_group_name_H-M   'P 1'
#
loop_
_entity.id
_entity.type
_entity.pdbx_description
1 polymer ?
#
loop_
_entity_poly.entity_id
_entity_poly.type
_entity_poly.pdbx_seq_one_letter_code
_entity_poly.pdbx_strand_id
1 'polypeptide(L)'
;MLKKILYWLPRVLLILFTVLISIFAVDVFFEGYGFPEVLVALFMHLVPTFILIGLTILAWKKELIGGIVILALGLFTIFFFNYNNGEWYEHLLIQGPIFLIGALFLINYWVKNENRKR
;
A
#
# COMPACT_ATOMS: atom_id res chain seq x y z
N MET A 1 -5.13 20.10 -16.27
CA MET A 1 -5.88 18.91 -15.85
C MET A 1 -4.97 17.77 -15.39
N LEU A 2 -4.03 17.31 -16.23
CA LEU A 2 -3.12 16.19 -15.94
C LEU A 2 -2.34 16.32 -14.61
N LYS A 3 -1.81 17.51 -14.28
CA LYS A 3 -1.07 17.75 -13.01
C LYS A 3 -1.93 17.48 -11.76
N LYS A 4 -3.22 17.85 -11.78
CA LYS A 4 -4.14 17.57 -10.66
C LYS A 4 -4.42 16.08 -10.54
N ILE A 5 -4.55 15.38 -11.68
CA ILE A 5 -4.75 13.93 -11.71
C ILE A 5 -3.52 13.22 -11.15
N LEU A 6 -2.32 13.52 -11.63
CA LEU A 6 -1.07 12.92 -11.12
C LEU A 6 -0.84 13.19 -9.63
N TYR A 7 -1.33 14.31 -9.11
CA TYR A 7 -1.28 14.59 -7.68
C TYR A 7 -2.29 13.73 -6.89
N TRP A 8 -3.56 13.72 -7.28
CA TRP A 8 -4.61 13.06 -6.49
C TRP A 8 -4.70 11.56 -6.70
N LEU A 9 -4.45 11.07 -7.92
CA LEU A 9 -4.59 9.66 -8.28
C LEU A 9 -3.79 8.71 -7.37
N PRO A 10 -2.46 8.85 -7.17
CA PRO A 10 -1.72 7.94 -6.28
C PRO A 10 -2.21 7.96 -4.84
N ARG A 11 -2.75 9.10 -4.38
CA ARG A 11 -3.23 9.29 -3.01
C ARG A 11 -4.55 8.57 -2.78
N VAL A 12 -5.50 8.77 -3.70
CA VAL A 12 -6.79 8.10 -3.65
C VAL A 12 -6.59 6.59 -3.78
N LEU A 13 -5.74 6.14 -4.72
CA LEU A 13 -5.43 4.72 -4.87
C LEU A 13 -4.80 4.12 -3.61
N LEU A 14 -3.86 4.82 -2.96
CA LEU A 14 -3.26 4.33 -1.71
C LEU A 14 -4.25 4.23 -0.55
N ILE A 15 -5.17 5.20 -0.43
CA ILE A 15 -6.25 5.15 0.57
C ILE A 15 -7.18 3.97 0.27
N LEU A 16 -7.63 3.82 -0.97
CA LEU A 16 -8.49 2.70 -1.38
C LEU A 16 -7.82 1.35 -1.13
N PHE A 17 -6.53 1.24 -1.45
CA PHE A 17 -5.74 0.04 -1.19
C PHE A 17 -5.65 -0.24 0.32
N THR A 18 -5.45 0.78 1.14
CA THR A 18 -5.41 0.64 2.61
C THR A 18 -6.75 0.13 3.15
N VAL A 19 -7.87 0.67 2.66
CA VAL A 19 -9.21 0.21 3.03
C VAL A 19 -9.44 -1.23 2.57
N LEU A 20 -9.03 -1.58 1.35
CA LEU A 20 -9.12 -2.95 0.83
C LEU A 20 -8.38 -3.93 1.75
N ILE A 21 -7.14 -3.61 2.13
CA ILE A 21 -6.34 -4.44 3.04
C ILE A 21 -6.99 -4.55 4.43
N SER A 22 -7.64 -3.49 4.93
CA SER A 22 -8.31 -3.54 6.24
C SER A 22 -9.53 -4.47 6.28
N ILE A 23 -10.22 -4.67 5.15
CA ILE A 23 -11.40 -5.53 5.09
C ILE A 23 -11.03 -6.99 5.33
N PHE A 24 -9.82 -7.42 4.95
CA PHE A 24 -9.36 -8.78 5.23
C PHE A 24 -9.36 -9.11 6.72
N ALA A 25 -9.14 -8.12 7.60
CA ALA A 25 -9.14 -8.33 9.05
C ALA A 25 -10.52 -8.67 9.65
N VAL A 26 -11.60 -8.65 8.85
CA VAL A 26 -12.95 -9.03 9.30
C VAL A 26 -13.10 -10.56 9.38
N ASP A 27 -12.19 -11.33 8.78
CA ASP A 27 -12.19 -12.79 8.85
C ASP A 27 -12.12 -13.34 10.29
N VAL A 28 -11.41 -12.67 11.19
CA VAL A 28 -11.26 -13.05 12.61
C VAL A 28 -12.57 -13.20 13.37
N PHE A 29 -13.66 -12.57 12.91
CA PHE A 29 -14.99 -12.71 13.52
C PHE A 29 -15.65 -14.05 13.21
N PHE A 30 -15.17 -14.78 12.20
CA PHE A 30 -15.70 -16.07 11.77
C PHE A 30 -14.90 -17.27 12.30
N GLU A 31 -13.80 -17.03 13.01
CA GLU A 31 -12.87 -18.06 13.53
C GLU A 31 -13.31 -18.68 14.88
N GLY A 32 -14.43 -18.25 15.46
CA GLY A 32 -14.99 -18.84 16.69
C GLY A 32 -14.23 -18.49 17.98
N TYR A 33 -13.40 -17.43 17.95
CA TYR A 33 -12.68 -16.93 19.11
C TYR A 33 -13.61 -16.37 20.21
N GLY A 34 -13.13 -16.42 21.46
CA GLY A 34 -13.73 -15.68 22.57
C GLY A 34 -13.51 -14.17 22.44
N PHE A 35 -14.24 -13.37 23.21
CA PHE A 35 -14.23 -11.90 23.05
C PHE A 35 -12.84 -11.26 23.23
N PRO A 36 -12.05 -11.57 24.28
CA PRO A 36 -10.68 -11.05 24.41
C PRO A 36 -9.76 -11.48 23.28
N GLU A 37 -9.90 -12.73 22.81
CA GLU A 37 -9.09 -13.30 21.73
C GLU A 37 -9.37 -12.61 20.39
N VAL A 38 -10.64 -12.29 20.09
CA VAL A 38 -11.02 -11.51 18.89
C VAL A 38 -10.32 -10.15 18.88
N LEU A 39 -10.24 -9.45 20.01
CA LEU A 39 -9.59 -8.13 20.07
C LEU A 39 -8.11 -8.21 19.71
N VAL A 40 -7.40 -9.21 20.23
CA VAL A 40 -5.99 -9.43 19.93
C VAL A 40 -5.80 -9.86 18.46
N ALA A 41 -6.62 -10.81 17.99
CA ALA A 41 -6.57 -11.29 16.62
C ALA A 41 -6.82 -10.15 15.62
N LEU A 42 -7.86 -9.34 15.85
CA LEU A 42 -8.19 -8.18 15.03
C LEU A 42 -7.05 -7.15 15.01
N PHE A 43 -6.45 -6.85 16.16
CA PHE A 43 -5.31 -5.94 16.22
C PHE A 43 -4.13 -6.45 15.39
N MET A 44 -3.81 -7.75 15.48
CA MET A 44 -2.76 -8.36 14.67
C MET A 44 -3.07 -8.32 13.17
N HIS A 45 -4.32 -8.59 12.76
CA HIS A 45 -4.74 -8.52 11.35
C HIS A 45 -4.77 -7.10 10.79
N LEU A 46 -4.89 -6.08 11.64
CA LEU A 46 -4.83 -4.67 11.25
C LEU A 46 -3.40 -4.11 11.18
N VAL A 47 -2.36 -4.84 11.65
CA VAL A 47 -0.96 -4.40 11.55
C VAL A 47 -0.56 -3.99 10.12
N PRO A 48 -0.86 -4.78 9.06
CA PRO A 48 -0.61 -4.37 7.67
C PRO A 48 -1.30 -3.05 7.31
N THR A 49 -2.53 -2.85 7.78
CA THR A 49 -3.30 -1.61 7.55
C THR A 49 -2.64 -0.42 8.23
N PHE A 50 -2.19 -0.55 9.48
CA PHE A 50 -1.51 0.53 10.19
C PHE A 50 -0.19 0.94 9.51
N ILE A 51 0.56 -0.02 8.96
CA ILE A 51 1.74 0.26 8.15
C ILE A 51 1.36 1.09 6.93
N LEU A 52 0.32 0.71 6.18
CA LEU A 52 -0.14 1.44 5.00
C LEU A 52 -0.67 2.84 5.32
N ILE A 53 -1.34 3.02 6.46
CA ILE A 53 -1.74 4.35 6.97
C ILE A 53 -0.50 5.22 7.20
N GLY A 54 0.53 4.69 7.87
CA GLY A 54 1.80 5.38 8.06
C GLY A 54 2.46 5.79 6.74
N LEU A 55 2.47 4.89 5.75
CA LEU A 55 2.98 5.18 4.41
C LEU A 55 2.15 6.23 3.68
N THR A 56 0.83 6.23 3.84
CA THR A 56 -0.05 7.26 3.27
C THR A 56 0.32 8.65 3.79
N ILE A 57 0.49 8.76 5.11
CA ILE A 57 0.89 10.03 5.76
C ILE A 57 2.28 10.46 5.29
N LEU A 58 3.24 9.51 5.21
CA LEU A 58 4.60 9.79 4.75
C LEU A 58 4.61 10.26 3.28
N ALA A 59 3.93 9.54 2.40
CA ALA A 59 3.89 9.83 0.96
C ALA A 59 3.18 11.14 0.64
N TRP A 60 2.22 11.55 1.47
CA TRP A 60 1.60 12.88 1.36
C TRP A 60 2.57 14.02 1.65
N LYS A 61 3.41 13.86 2.67
CA LYS A 61 4.40 14.89 3.07
C LYS A 61 5.66 14.87 2.19
N LYS A 62 6.15 13.68 1.84
CA LYS A 62 7.40 13.46 1.11
C LYS A 62 7.18 12.45 -0.02
N GLU A 63 6.68 12.93 -1.15
CA GLU A 63 6.26 12.11 -2.31
C GLU A 63 7.37 11.17 -2.82
N LEU A 64 8.62 11.65 -2.92
CA LEU A 64 9.76 10.84 -3.35
C LEU A 64 10.04 9.68 -2.37
N ILE A 65 10.16 9.99 -1.08
CA ILE A 65 10.45 8.99 -0.05
C ILE A 65 9.30 7.99 0.05
N GLY A 66 8.06 8.49 0.08
CA GLY A 66 6.87 7.64 0.11
C GLY A 66 6.80 6.69 -1.08
N GLY A 67 7.05 7.19 -2.30
CA GLY A 67 7.09 6.35 -3.50
C GLY A 67 8.15 5.25 -3.42
N ILE A 68 9.38 5.59 -3.01
CA ILE A 68 10.46 4.60 -2.83
C ILE A 68 10.09 3.55 -1.79
N VAL A 69 9.59 3.97 -0.63
CA VAL A 69 9.23 3.06 0.46
C VAL A 69 8.07 2.15 0.08
N ILE A 70 7.06 2.65 -0.64
CA ILE A 70 5.94 1.84 -1.13
C ILE A 70 6.43 0.79 -2.14
N LEU A 71 7.33 1.14 -3.06
CA LEU A 71 7.94 0.17 -3.98
C LEU A 71 8.78 -0.86 -3.24
N ALA A 72 9.58 -0.42 -2.27
CA ALA A 72 10.39 -1.30 -1.43
C ALA A 72 9.51 -2.27 -0.62
N LEU A 73 8.35 -1.81 -0.13
CA LEU A 73 7.38 -2.67 0.54
C LEU A 73 6.86 -3.76 -0.41
N GLY A 74 6.52 -3.41 -1.65
CA GLY A 74 6.12 -4.39 -2.67
C GLY A 74 7.22 -5.45 -2.90
N LEU A 75 8.46 -5.02 -3.10
CA LEU A 75 9.59 -5.94 -3.28
C LEU A 75 9.84 -6.81 -2.04
N PHE A 76 9.73 -6.23 -0.85
CA PHE A 76 9.85 -6.96 0.41
C PHE A 76 8.81 -8.07 0.51
N THR A 77 7.55 -7.80 0.12
CA THR A 77 6.50 -8.84 0.14
C THR A 77 6.80 -9.98 -0.83
N ILE A 78 7.33 -9.71 -2.02
CA ILE A 78 7.78 -10.77 -2.95
C ILE A 78 8.88 -11.62 -2.30
N PHE A 79 9.88 -10.97 -1.71
CA PHE A 79 11.00 -11.69 -1.13
C PHE A 79 10.59 -12.52 0.09
N PHE A 80 9.82 -11.91 1.01
CA PHE A 80 9.45 -12.49 2.30
C PHE A 80 8.57 -13.73 2.14
N PHE A 81 7.59 -13.68 1.23
CA PHE A 81 6.70 -14.82 0.98
C PHE A 81 7.30 -15.89 0.05
N ASN A 82 8.59 -15.75 -0.33
CA ASN A 82 9.41 -16.77 -0.98
C ASN A 82 8.69 -17.51 -2.14
N TYR A 83 8.45 -16.77 -3.22
CA TYR A 83 7.68 -17.14 -4.42
C TYR A 83 8.25 -18.26 -5.30
N ASN A 84 8.92 -19.25 -4.72
CA ASN A 84 9.66 -20.26 -5.45
C ASN A 84 8.81 -21.40 -6.05
N ASN A 85 7.48 -21.41 -5.84
CA ASN A 85 6.61 -22.53 -6.23
C ASN A 85 5.80 -22.32 -7.52
N GLY A 86 6.03 -21.27 -8.31
CA GLY A 86 5.42 -21.09 -9.64
C GLY A 86 4.06 -20.39 -9.68
N GLU A 87 3.45 -20.07 -8.53
CA GLU A 87 2.16 -19.37 -8.41
C GLU A 87 2.27 -17.84 -8.43
N TRP A 88 3.38 -17.28 -8.93
CA TRP A 88 3.68 -15.84 -8.91
C TRP A 88 2.58 -14.94 -9.49
N TYR A 89 1.76 -15.45 -10.41
CA TYR A 89 0.70 -14.69 -11.06
C TYR A 89 -0.47 -14.35 -10.12
N GLU A 90 -0.82 -15.21 -9.16
CA GLU A 90 -1.98 -15.00 -8.27
C GLU A 90 -1.77 -13.80 -7.36
N HIS A 91 -0.51 -13.56 -7.01
CA HIS A 91 -0.17 -12.55 -6.03
C HIS A 91 0.27 -11.22 -6.65
N LEU A 92 0.59 -11.22 -7.95
CA LEU A 92 0.68 -9.98 -8.71
C LEU A 92 -0.62 -9.19 -8.67
N LEU A 93 -1.77 -9.85 -8.46
CA LEU A 93 -3.05 -9.16 -8.33
C LEU A 93 -3.08 -8.22 -7.11
N ILE A 94 -2.49 -8.64 -5.99
CA ILE A 94 -2.45 -7.87 -4.75
C ILE A 94 -1.27 -6.89 -4.75
N GLN A 95 -0.11 -7.31 -5.27
CA GLN A 95 1.10 -6.49 -5.26
C GLN A 95 1.15 -5.47 -6.39
N GLY A 96 0.56 -5.78 -7.55
CA GLY A 96 0.51 -4.91 -8.72
C GLY A 96 -0.03 -3.51 -8.41
N PRO A 97 -1.15 -3.37 -7.68
CA PRO A 97 -1.63 -2.08 -7.20
C PRO A 97 -0.59 -1.32 -6.37
N ILE A 98 0.15 -1.98 -5.46
CA ILE A 98 1.17 -1.34 -4.62
C ILE A 98 2.32 -0.78 -5.48
N PHE A 99 2.77 -1.54 -6.47
CA PHE A 99 3.82 -1.11 -7.39
C PHE A 99 3.36 0.05 -8.26
N LEU A 100 2.14 -0.02 -8.79
CA LEU A 100 1.54 1.06 -9.56
C LEU A 100 1.44 2.35 -8.74
N ILE A 101 0.97 2.27 -7.50
CA ILE A 101 0.86 3.42 -6.58
C ILE A 101 2.24 4.04 -6.32
N GLY A 102 3.24 3.22 -6.00
CA GLY A 102 4.61 3.68 -5.77
C GLY A 102 5.21 4.39 -7.00
N ALA A 103 5.04 3.81 -8.18
CA ALA A 103 5.47 4.40 -9.44
C ALA A 103 4.77 5.74 -9.72
N LEU A 104 3.45 5.83 -9.49
CA LEU A 104 2.69 7.07 -9.65
C LEU A 104 3.16 8.19 -8.70
N PHE A 105 3.54 7.86 -7.46
CA PHE A 105 4.13 8.83 -6.54
C PHE A 105 5.46 9.37 -7.06
N LEU A 106 6.32 8.51 -7.61
CA LEU A 106 7.59 8.93 -8.21
C LEU A 106 7.36 9.79 -9.45
N ILE A 107 6.50 9.36 -10.38
CA ILE A 107 6.17 10.12 -11.60
C ILE A 107 5.66 11.52 -11.23
N ASN A 108 4.73 11.60 -10.27
CA ASN A 108 4.23 12.89 -9.78
C ASN A 108 5.34 13.77 -9.21
N TYR A 109 6.28 13.20 -8.44
CA TYR A 109 7.43 13.94 -7.93
C TYR A 109 8.32 14.51 -9.06
N TRP A 110 8.68 13.69 -10.05
CA TRP A 110 9.52 14.11 -11.18
C TRP A 110 8.86 15.23 -11.99
N VAL A 111 7.59 15.04 -12.38
CA VAL A 111 6.83 16.06 -13.13
C VAL A 111 6.73 17.37 -12.34
N LYS A 112 6.48 17.31 -11.02
CA LYS A 112 6.41 18.50 -10.18
C LYS A 112 7.74 19.23 -10.08
N ASN A 113 8.86 18.50 -10.03
CA ASN A 113 10.18 19.08 -9.87
C ASN A 113 10.73 19.68 -11.17
N GLU A 114 10.44 19.09 -12.33
CA GLU A 114 10.78 19.68 -13.64
C GLU A 114 10.07 21.01 -13.86
N ASN A 115 8.81 21.13 -13.44
CA ASN A 115 8.06 22.38 -13.52
C ASN A 115 8.56 23.48 -12.56
N ARG A 116 9.36 23.14 -11.54
CA ARG A 116 9.99 24.15 -10.66
C ARG A 116 11.30 24.70 -11.22
N LYS A 117 11.90 24.01 -12.18
CA LYS A 117 13.17 24.40 -12.83
C LYS A 117 12.96 25.23 -14.10
N ARG A 118 11.74 25.32 -14.61
CA ARG A 118 11.33 26.20 -15.71
C ARG A 118 10.65 27.42 -15.14
#